data_AF-A0A7C2FDQ0-F1
#
_entry.id   AF-A0A7C2FDQ0-F1
#
_cell.length_a   1.000
_cell.length_b   1.000
_cell.length_c   1.000
_cell.angle_alpha   90.00
_cell.angle_beta   90.00
_cell.angle_gamma   90.00
#
_symmetry.space_group_name_H-M   'P 1'
#
loop_
_entity.id
_entity.type
_entity.pdbx_description
1 polymer ?
#
loop_
_entity_poly.entity_id
_entity_poly.type
_entity_poly.pdbx_seq_one_letter_code
_entity_poly.pdbx_strand_id
1 'polypeptide(L)'
;MRRERRIWLVWSVSLSVVLGVGTRVEAQSLTWLGTLGGSWSEAYGVSADGAVVVGGAYNASGRDRAFRWTAAGGMQNLGTLGGARSAAFGVSADGSVVVGWATNASGYDRAFRWTPSGGMEDLNSTYAPLLTNGSVLYSASAISPDGRYIVGGGINAATRRREAFLLDTWRTGDTNGDGCIDDSDLLAVLFAFGTPGTGYTRREDINKDGIVDDADLSIVLFNFGSGC
;
A
#
# COMPACT_ATOMS: atom_id res chain seq x y z
N MET A 1 88.35 -8.47 21.67
CA MET A 1 87.15 -8.02 22.39
C MET A 1 86.47 -6.90 21.60
N ARG A 2 85.34 -7.18 20.93
CA ARG A 2 84.26 -6.23 20.67
C ARG A 2 83.10 -7.02 20.07
N ARG A 3 82.03 -7.20 20.85
CA ARG A 3 80.75 -7.77 20.39
C ARG A 3 79.91 -6.62 19.82
N GLU A 4 79.62 -6.65 18.54
CA GLU A 4 78.65 -5.72 17.93
C GLU A 4 77.23 -6.25 18.13
N ARG A 5 76.40 -5.46 18.83
CA ARG A 5 74.97 -5.75 19.04
C ARG A 5 74.19 -5.19 17.85
N ARG A 6 73.57 -6.06 17.05
CA ARG A 6 72.61 -5.66 16.01
C ARG A 6 71.24 -5.41 16.64
N ILE A 7 70.77 -4.17 16.57
CA ILE A 7 69.45 -3.72 17.02
C ILE A 7 68.48 -3.94 15.85
N TRP A 8 67.38 -4.65 16.08
CA TRP A 8 66.28 -4.79 15.13
C TRP A 8 65.27 -3.66 15.36
N LEU A 9 65.04 -2.80 14.37
CA LEU A 9 63.89 -1.89 14.34
C LEU A 9 62.67 -2.66 13.82
N VAL A 10 61.66 -2.83 14.67
CA VAL A 10 60.33 -3.30 14.27
C VAL A 10 59.53 -2.08 13.80
N TRP A 11 59.13 -2.05 12.53
CA TRP A 11 58.17 -1.07 12.03
C TRP A 11 56.76 -1.56 12.39
N SER A 12 56.13 -0.93 13.38
CA SER A 12 54.68 -1.10 13.61
C SER A 12 53.92 -0.20 12.64
N VAL A 13 53.19 -0.80 11.70
CA VAL A 13 52.15 -0.09 10.94
C VAL A 13 50.91 -0.06 11.82
N SER A 14 50.61 1.10 12.42
CA SER A 14 49.33 1.31 13.10
C SER A 14 48.27 1.60 12.04
N LEU A 15 47.37 0.63 11.81
CA LEU A 15 46.16 0.82 11.03
C LEU A 15 45.12 1.53 11.92
N SER A 16 45.00 2.84 11.80
CA SER A 16 43.89 3.57 12.41
C SER A 16 42.64 3.39 11.55
N VAL A 17 41.70 2.54 11.99
CA VAL A 17 40.34 2.55 11.46
C VAL A 17 39.65 3.80 12.02
N VAL A 18 39.51 4.83 11.19
CA VAL A 18 38.61 5.94 11.49
C VAL A 18 37.18 5.42 11.25
N LEU A 19 36.51 5.01 12.31
CA LEU A 19 35.05 4.88 12.30
C LEU A 19 34.49 6.30 12.26
N GLY A 20 34.40 6.86 11.05
CA GLY A 20 33.65 8.07 10.80
C GLY A 20 32.19 7.79 11.09
N VAL A 21 31.73 8.12 12.29
CA VAL A 21 30.30 8.30 12.55
C VAL A 21 29.91 9.56 11.78
N GLY A 22 29.64 9.39 10.49
CA GLY A 22 29.08 10.46 9.67
C GLY A 22 27.74 10.82 10.27
N THR A 23 27.71 11.92 11.03
CA THR A 23 26.45 12.54 11.45
C THR A 23 25.70 12.87 10.18
N ARG A 24 24.61 12.15 9.89
CA ARG A 24 23.69 12.53 8.84
C ARG A 24 23.12 13.88 9.26
N VAL A 25 23.57 14.95 8.62
CA VAL A 25 22.91 16.24 8.73
C VAL A 25 21.65 16.10 7.90
N GLU A 26 20.54 15.79 8.56
CA GLU A 26 19.20 15.96 8.00
C GLU A 26 19.05 17.46 7.71
N ALA A 27 19.19 17.82 6.44
CA ALA A 27 18.91 19.18 5.97
C ALA A 27 17.46 19.22 5.50
N GLN A 28 16.76 20.30 5.84
CA GLN A 28 15.45 20.55 5.25
C GLN A 28 15.59 20.62 3.72
N SER A 29 14.71 19.92 3.02
CA SER A 29 14.69 19.90 1.56
C SER A 29 13.29 20.18 1.04
N LEU A 30 13.21 20.89 -0.09
CA LEU A 30 11.99 21.05 -0.87
C LEU A 30 12.15 20.32 -2.21
N THR A 31 11.21 19.44 -2.53
CA THR A 31 11.21 18.67 -3.78
C THR A 31 9.96 18.97 -4.58
N TRP A 32 10.13 19.48 -5.79
CA TRP A 32 9.04 19.60 -6.77
C TRP A 32 8.84 18.24 -7.46
N LEU A 33 7.62 17.70 -7.42
CA LEU A 33 7.34 16.34 -7.91
C LEU A 33 7.14 16.27 -9.44
N GLY A 34 6.98 17.41 -10.10
CA GLY A 34 6.67 17.51 -11.52
C GLY A 34 5.20 17.27 -11.83
N THR A 35 4.88 16.96 -13.09
CA THR A 35 3.52 16.65 -13.57
C THR A 35 3.55 15.37 -14.43
N LEU A 36 2.40 14.89 -14.90
CA LEU A 36 2.29 13.80 -15.89
C LEU A 36 2.48 14.29 -17.35
N GLY A 37 3.27 15.34 -17.54
CA GLY A 37 3.47 16.01 -18.83
C GLY A 37 2.45 17.11 -19.14
N GLY A 38 1.49 17.37 -18.25
CA GLY A 38 0.57 18.50 -18.32
C GLY A 38 1.05 19.71 -17.51
N SER A 39 0.16 20.69 -17.30
CA SER A 39 0.49 21.98 -16.68
C SER A 39 0.22 22.06 -15.17
N TRP A 40 -0.31 21.00 -14.55
CA TRP A 40 -0.75 21.03 -13.15
C TRP A 40 -0.58 19.69 -12.44
N SER A 41 -0.31 19.75 -11.15
CA SER A 41 -0.31 18.63 -10.21
C SER A 41 -0.55 19.14 -8.79
N GLU A 42 -1.24 18.35 -7.97
CA GLU A 42 -1.43 18.60 -6.55
C GLU A 42 -1.38 17.27 -5.78
N ALA A 43 -0.67 17.26 -4.65
CA ALA A 43 -0.56 16.11 -3.77
C ALA A 43 -1.62 16.17 -2.67
N TYR A 44 -2.26 15.03 -2.36
CA TYR A 44 -3.30 14.92 -1.35
C TYR A 44 -2.95 13.96 -0.22
N GLY A 45 -2.01 13.03 -0.44
CA GLY A 45 -1.60 12.03 0.56
C GLY A 45 -0.13 11.63 0.45
N VAL A 46 0.42 11.13 1.55
CA VAL A 46 1.81 10.67 1.67
C VAL A 46 1.90 9.45 2.58
N SER A 47 2.79 8.50 2.27
CA SER A 47 3.08 7.33 3.11
C SER A 47 3.76 7.73 4.41
N ALA A 48 3.79 6.83 5.40
CA ALA A 48 4.27 7.15 6.75
C ALA A 48 5.77 7.53 6.77
N ASP A 49 6.55 6.99 5.84
CA ASP A 49 7.98 7.25 5.68
C ASP A 49 8.29 8.38 4.68
N GLY A 50 7.27 8.99 4.06
CA GLY A 50 7.44 10.02 3.05
C GLY A 50 7.89 9.53 1.67
N ALA A 51 8.07 8.21 1.47
CA ALA A 51 8.62 7.66 0.25
C ALA A 51 7.64 7.64 -0.93
N VAL A 52 6.34 7.62 -0.65
CA VAL A 52 5.26 7.58 -1.65
C VAL A 52 4.33 8.77 -1.45
N VAL A 53 4.13 9.55 -2.51
CA VAL A 53 3.18 10.68 -2.53
C VAL A 53 2.10 10.40 -3.57
N VAL A 54 0.85 10.70 -3.26
CA VAL A 54 -0.30 10.49 -4.17
C VAL A 54 -1.10 11.77 -4.34
N GLY A 55 -1.80 11.89 -5.47
CA GLY A 55 -2.59 13.07 -5.77
C GLY A 55 -3.25 13.05 -7.14
N GLY A 56 -3.53 14.25 -7.66
CA GLY A 56 -4.05 14.47 -9.01
C GLY A 56 -3.07 15.30 -9.86
N ALA A 57 -2.96 14.98 -11.15
CA ALA A 57 -2.18 15.76 -12.10
C ALA A 57 -2.78 15.75 -13.50
N TYR A 58 -2.49 16.79 -14.29
CA TYR A 58 -2.79 16.79 -15.71
C TYR A 58 -1.73 15.99 -16.46
N ASN A 59 -2.19 15.07 -17.30
CA ASN A 59 -1.32 14.43 -18.28
C ASN A 59 -1.06 15.34 -19.51
N ALA A 60 -0.22 14.90 -20.44
CA ALA A 60 0.09 15.64 -21.66
C ALA A 60 -1.14 16.00 -22.53
N SER A 61 -2.26 15.29 -22.37
CA SER A 61 -3.53 15.60 -23.04
C SER A 61 -4.46 16.50 -22.20
N GLY A 62 -3.97 17.06 -21.09
CA GLY A 62 -4.75 17.93 -20.19
C GLY A 62 -5.83 17.23 -19.38
N ARG A 63 -5.76 15.90 -19.24
CA ARG A 63 -6.76 15.13 -18.47
C ARG A 63 -6.29 14.87 -17.05
N ASP A 64 -7.22 14.95 -16.09
CA ASP A 64 -7.01 14.63 -14.68
C ASP A 64 -6.65 13.16 -14.49
N ARG A 65 -5.52 12.89 -13.85
CA ARG A 65 -5.06 11.54 -13.54
C ARG A 65 -4.61 11.46 -12.09
N ALA A 66 -5.07 10.43 -11.42
CA ALA A 66 -4.48 9.97 -10.17
C ALA A 66 -3.01 9.63 -10.43
N PHE A 67 -2.13 10.08 -9.55
CA PHE A 67 -0.71 9.72 -9.61
C PHE A 67 -0.22 9.07 -8.32
N ARG A 68 0.84 8.29 -8.47
CA ARG A 68 1.74 7.84 -7.40
C ARG A 68 3.15 8.31 -7.74
N TRP A 69 3.82 8.95 -6.80
CA TRP A 69 5.19 9.44 -6.98
C TRP A 69 6.13 8.73 -6.01
N THR A 70 7.32 8.40 -6.50
CA THR A 70 8.45 7.95 -5.67
C THR A 70 9.72 8.65 -6.14
N ALA A 71 10.71 8.80 -5.25
CA ALA A 71 11.99 9.40 -5.63
C ALA A 71 12.72 8.61 -6.73
N ALA A 72 12.58 7.28 -6.75
CA ALA A 72 13.24 6.42 -7.72
C ALA A 72 12.54 6.39 -9.09
N GLY A 73 11.20 6.41 -9.10
CA GLY A 73 10.39 6.25 -10.31
C GLY A 73 9.79 7.54 -10.87
N GLY A 74 9.86 8.65 -10.14
CA GLY A 74 9.14 9.88 -10.48
C GLY A 74 7.62 9.71 -10.39
N MET A 75 6.89 10.54 -11.13
CA MET A 75 5.41 10.55 -11.14
C MET A 75 4.85 9.48 -12.09
N GLN A 76 4.13 8.51 -11.54
CA GLN A 76 3.45 7.44 -12.24
C GLN A 76 1.96 7.75 -12.37
N ASN A 77 1.41 7.65 -13.58
CA ASN A 77 -0.02 7.69 -13.83
C ASN A 77 -0.68 6.37 -13.41
N LEU A 78 -1.73 6.43 -12.58
CA LEU A 78 -2.46 5.24 -12.11
C LEU A 78 -3.62 4.82 -13.02
N GLY A 79 -3.96 5.62 -14.03
CA GLY A 79 -5.04 5.33 -14.97
C GLY A 79 -6.42 5.77 -14.47
N THR A 80 -7.46 5.18 -15.03
CA THR A 80 -8.89 5.40 -14.69
C THR A 80 -9.62 4.07 -14.75
N LEU A 81 -10.88 4.02 -14.32
CA LEU A 81 -11.77 2.85 -14.46
C LEU A 81 -12.39 2.73 -15.87
N GLY A 82 -11.66 3.16 -16.90
CA GLY A 82 -12.13 3.24 -18.28
C GLY A 82 -12.80 4.58 -18.66
N GLY A 83 -12.96 5.50 -17.71
CA GLY A 83 -13.50 6.83 -17.95
C GLY A 83 -12.45 7.92 -18.18
N ALA A 84 -12.89 9.18 -18.08
CA ALA A 84 -12.10 10.35 -18.43
C ALA A 84 -11.13 10.84 -17.36
N ARG A 85 -11.41 10.64 -16.06
CA ARG A 85 -10.73 11.30 -14.92
C ARG A 85 -10.48 10.37 -13.74
N SER A 86 -9.49 10.71 -12.91
CA SER A 86 -9.23 10.10 -11.61
C SER A 86 -8.43 11.05 -10.71
N ALA A 87 -8.52 10.85 -9.38
CA ALA A 87 -7.64 11.47 -8.38
C ALA A 87 -7.44 10.53 -7.19
N ALA A 88 -6.23 10.47 -6.65
CA ALA A 88 -5.89 9.68 -5.46
C ALA A 88 -5.86 10.57 -4.21
N PHE A 89 -6.48 10.12 -3.12
CA PHE A 89 -6.60 10.89 -1.87
C PHE A 89 -5.88 10.25 -0.68
N GLY A 90 -5.75 8.92 -0.65
CA GLY A 90 -5.12 8.20 0.46
C GLY A 90 -4.11 7.19 -0.02
N VAL A 91 -3.11 6.92 0.81
CA VAL A 91 -2.09 5.88 0.61
C VAL A 91 -1.79 5.20 1.94
N SER A 92 -1.56 3.88 1.92
CA SER A 92 -1.17 3.10 3.11
C SER A 92 0.23 3.49 3.61
N ALA A 93 0.57 3.09 4.85
CA ALA A 93 1.82 3.49 5.48
C ALA A 93 3.07 2.99 4.74
N ASP A 94 2.99 1.79 4.14
CA ASP A 94 4.02 1.17 3.30
C ASP A 94 3.97 1.63 1.84
N GLY A 95 3.00 2.46 1.46
CA GLY A 95 2.88 2.98 0.10
C GLY A 95 2.39 1.98 -0.95
N SER A 96 1.88 0.81 -0.54
CA SER A 96 1.46 -0.29 -1.42
C SER A 96 0.02 -0.18 -1.90
N VAL A 97 -0.87 0.47 -1.13
CA VAL A 97 -2.29 0.64 -1.47
C VAL A 97 -2.63 2.11 -1.60
N VAL A 98 -3.23 2.49 -2.73
CA VAL A 98 -3.69 3.86 -3.02
C VAL A 98 -5.21 3.86 -3.21
N VAL A 99 -5.91 4.86 -2.67
CA VAL A 99 -7.37 4.99 -2.80
C VAL A 99 -7.77 6.37 -3.30
N GLY A 100 -8.93 6.45 -3.94
CA GLY A 100 -9.47 7.70 -4.45
C GLY A 100 -10.79 7.52 -5.19
N TRP A 101 -11.00 8.35 -6.21
CA TRP A 101 -12.11 8.20 -7.14
C TRP A 101 -11.63 8.24 -8.59
N ALA A 102 -12.37 7.55 -9.44
CA ALA A 102 -12.18 7.55 -10.88
C ALA A 102 -13.52 7.43 -11.59
N THR A 103 -13.62 8.05 -12.76
CA THR A 103 -14.78 7.82 -13.63
C THR A 103 -14.64 6.46 -14.31
N ASN A 104 -15.72 5.69 -14.34
CA ASN A 104 -15.80 4.46 -15.12
C ASN A 104 -16.14 4.73 -16.60
N ALA A 105 -16.19 3.69 -17.44
CA ALA A 105 -16.53 3.80 -18.86
C ALA A 105 -17.92 4.43 -19.15
N SER A 106 -18.85 4.34 -18.19
CA SER A 106 -20.17 4.99 -18.27
C SER A 106 -20.17 6.44 -17.79
N GLY A 107 -19.02 6.97 -17.36
CA GLY A 107 -18.86 8.35 -16.88
C GLY A 107 -19.29 8.58 -15.44
N TYR A 108 -19.54 7.52 -14.65
CA TYR A 108 -19.87 7.67 -13.24
C TYR A 108 -18.63 7.64 -12.35
N ASP A 109 -18.62 8.50 -11.33
CA ASP A 109 -17.59 8.48 -10.29
C ASP A 109 -17.73 7.22 -9.42
N ARG A 110 -16.62 6.54 -9.23
CA ARG A 110 -16.50 5.30 -8.46
C ARG A 110 -15.29 5.40 -7.56
N ALA A 111 -15.46 4.96 -6.32
CA ALA A 111 -14.35 4.77 -5.41
C ALA A 111 -13.44 3.66 -5.95
N PHE A 112 -12.13 3.90 -5.97
CA PHE A 112 -11.15 2.91 -6.40
C PHE A 112 -10.16 2.55 -5.29
N ARG A 113 -9.60 1.36 -5.41
CA ARG A 113 -8.32 0.96 -4.80
C ARG A 113 -7.31 0.67 -5.92
N TRP A 114 -6.04 0.91 -5.66
CA TRP A 114 -4.96 0.63 -6.60
C TRP A 114 -3.81 -0.04 -5.87
N THR A 115 -3.25 -1.08 -6.51
CA THR A 115 -2.00 -1.71 -6.08
C THR A 115 -1.03 -1.84 -7.26
N PRO A 116 0.28 -1.95 -7.01
CA PRO A 116 1.27 -2.17 -8.06
C PRO A 116 1.01 -3.42 -8.91
N SER A 117 0.51 -4.50 -8.29
CA SER A 117 0.24 -5.79 -8.96
C SER A 117 -1.12 -5.83 -9.66
N GLY A 118 -2.16 -5.28 -9.04
CA GLY A 118 -3.54 -5.37 -9.52
C GLY A 118 -4.00 -4.19 -10.38
N GLY A 119 -3.28 -3.07 -10.36
CA GLY A 119 -3.74 -1.84 -11.01
C GLY A 119 -4.96 -1.25 -10.31
N MET A 120 -5.77 -0.46 -11.03
CA MET A 120 -6.93 0.25 -10.47
C MET A 120 -8.18 -0.64 -10.50
N GLU A 121 -8.77 -0.89 -9.33
CA GLU A 121 -9.99 -1.69 -9.16
C GLU A 121 -11.17 -0.83 -8.69
N ASP A 122 -12.37 -1.10 -9.22
CA ASP A 122 -13.62 -0.47 -8.75
C ASP A 122 -14.10 -1.17 -7.48
N LEU A 123 -14.22 -0.42 -6.37
CA LEU A 123 -14.69 -0.97 -5.10
C LEU A 123 -16.14 -1.49 -5.19
N ASN A 124 -16.96 -0.95 -6.09
CA ASN A 124 -18.35 -1.38 -6.28
C ASN A 124 -18.44 -2.75 -6.93
N SER A 125 -17.47 -3.11 -7.77
CA SER A 125 -17.40 -4.45 -8.37
C SER A 125 -16.76 -5.43 -7.40
N THR A 126 -15.64 -5.01 -6.81
CA THR A 126 -14.80 -5.87 -5.96
C THR A 126 -15.49 -6.29 -4.67
N TYR A 127 -16.26 -5.37 -4.06
CA TYR A 127 -16.97 -5.59 -2.81
C TYR A 127 -18.49 -5.62 -2.99
N ALA A 128 -18.96 -5.91 -4.21
CA ALA A 128 -20.40 -6.01 -4.53
C ALA A 128 -21.19 -6.88 -3.53
N PRO A 129 -20.69 -8.04 -3.06
CA PRO A 129 -21.42 -8.87 -2.08
C PRO A 129 -21.70 -8.19 -0.74
N LEU A 130 -20.92 -7.17 -0.36
CA LEU A 130 -21.12 -6.40 0.87
C LEU A 130 -22.15 -5.27 0.70
N LEU A 131 -22.51 -4.94 -0.54
CA LEU A 131 -23.38 -3.82 -0.86
C LEU A 131 -24.84 -4.26 -0.95
N THR A 132 -25.73 -3.53 -0.26
CA THR A 132 -27.17 -3.64 -0.56
C THR A 132 -27.41 -3.27 -2.03
N ASN A 133 -28.28 -4.01 -2.71
CA ASN A 133 -28.55 -3.77 -4.13
C ASN A 133 -28.95 -2.29 -4.38
N GLY A 134 -28.24 -1.64 -5.29
CA GLY A 134 -28.38 -0.21 -5.62
C GLY A 134 -27.48 0.72 -4.82
N SER A 135 -26.75 0.24 -3.80
CA SER A 135 -25.74 1.04 -3.11
C SER A 135 -24.55 1.32 -4.03
N VAL A 136 -23.92 2.47 -3.85
CA VAL A 136 -22.80 2.92 -4.70
C VAL A 136 -21.75 3.63 -3.85
N LEU A 137 -20.48 3.24 -3.96
CA LEU A 137 -19.32 3.94 -3.40
C LEU A 137 -18.73 4.85 -4.48
N TYR A 138 -18.79 6.17 -4.29
CA TYR A 138 -18.36 7.12 -5.34
C TYR A 138 -16.99 7.76 -5.06
N SER A 139 -16.53 7.78 -3.82
CA SER A 139 -15.20 8.31 -3.47
C SER A 139 -14.65 7.62 -2.23
N ALA A 140 -13.41 7.13 -2.30
CA ALA A 140 -12.63 6.74 -1.13
C ALA A 140 -11.72 7.91 -0.73
N SER A 141 -11.87 8.39 0.50
CA SER A 141 -11.19 9.59 0.99
C SER A 141 -9.93 9.28 1.79
N ALA A 142 -9.87 8.14 2.45
CA ALA A 142 -8.68 7.71 3.20
C ALA A 142 -8.61 6.19 3.34
N ILE A 143 -7.42 5.71 3.66
CA ILE A 143 -7.12 4.32 3.95
C ILE A 143 -6.33 4.23 5.26
N SER A 144 -6.55 3.18 6.05
CA SER A 144 -5.78 2.93 7.27
C SER A 144 -4.31 2.60 6.95
N PRO A 145 -3.38 2.83 7.90
CA PRO A 145 -1.96 2.55 7.72
C PRO A 145 -1.62 1.14 7.22
N ASP A 146 -2.38 0.14 7.68
CA ASP A 146 -2.23 -1.28 7.31
C ASP A 146 -2.87 -1.65 5.96
N GLY A 147 -3.43 -0.69 5.23
CA GLY A 147 -4.03 -0.90 3.91
C GLY A 147 -5.38 -1.62 3.90
N ARG A 148 -6.02 -1.82 5.07
CA ARG A 148 -7.23 -2.65 5.22
C ARG A 148 -8.55 -1.89 5.25
N TYR A 149 -8.60 -0.75 5.92
CA TYR A 149 -9.83 -0.01 6.13
C TYR A 149 -9.89 1.18 5.21
N ILE A 150 -10.89 1.21 4.34
CA ILE A 150 -11.14 2.32 3.42
C ILE A 150 -12.35 3.09 3.92
N VAL A 151 -12.24 4.41 4.02
CA VAL A 151 -13.37 5.29 4.33
C VAL A 151 -13.68 6.21 3.16
N GLY A 152 -14.92 6.64 3.05
CA GLY A 152 -15.34 7.48 1.92
C GLY A 152 -16.81 7.83 1.91
N GLY A 153 -17.30 8.28 0.76
CA GLY A 153 -18.70 8.64 0.53
C GLY A 153 -19.37 7.73 -0.48
N GLY A 154 -20.63 7.39 -0.18
CA GLY A 154 -21.47 6.55 -1.04
C GLY A 154 -22.96 6.88 -0.93
N ILE A 155 -23.76 6.16 -1.70
CA ILE A 155 -25.21 6.09 -1.57
C ILE A 155 -25.55 4.77 -0.89
N ASN A 156 -26.24 4.85 0.24
CA ASN A 156 -26.86 3.69 0.87
C ASN A 156 -28.28 3.52 0.31
N ALA A 157 -28.50 2.46 -0.48
CA ALA A 157 -29.80 2.23 -1.12
C ALA A 157 -30.90 1.85 -0.13
N ALA A 158 -30.56 1.24 1.01
CA ALA A 158 -31.54 0.89 2.03
C ALA A 158 -32.17 2.14 2.65
N THR A 159 -31.38 3.19 2.86
CA THR A 159 -31.82 4.46 3.46
C THR A 159 -32.11 5.55 2.43
N ARG A 160 -31.69 5.36 1.17
CA ARG A 160 -31.71 6.35 0.07
C ARG A 160 -30.97 7.64 0.41
N ARG A 161 -29.89 7.55 1.19
CA ARG A 161 -29.10 8.71 1.61
C ARG A 161 -27.67 8.63 1.08
N ARG A 162 -27.06 9.81 0.95
CA ARG A 162 -25.61 9.91 0.85
C ARG A 162 -25.03 9.74 2.24
N GLU A 163 -24.17 8.76 2.42
CA GLU A 163 -23.62 8.37 3.71
C GLU A 163 -22.11 8.18 3.58
N ALA A 164 -21.40 8.43 4.69
CA ALA A 164 -20.02 7.97 4.79
C ALA A 164 -20.00 6.45 4.95
N PHE A 165 -18.97 5.79 4.43
CA PHE A 165 -18.76 4.36 4.64
C PHE A 165 -17.43 4.10 5.35
N LEU A 166 -17.38 2.98 6.07
CA LEU A 166 -16.18 2.29 6.49
C LEU A 166 -16.23 0.90 5.84
N LEU A 167 -15.26 0.61 4.98
CA LEU A 167 -15.11 -0.65 4.27
C LEU A 167 -13.92 -1.39 4.86
N ASP A 168 -14.15 -2.61 5.35
CA ASP A 168 -13.10 -3.56 5.69
C ASP A 168 -12.78 -4.38 4.43
N THR A 169 -11.56 -4.26 3.90
CA THR A 169 -11.15 -4.95 2.68
C THR A 169 -10.64 -6.36 2.91
N TRP A 170 -10.67 -6.86 4.15
CA TRP A 170 -10.21 -8.20 4.48
C TRP A 170 -10.97 -9.26 3.70
N ARG A 171 -10.26 -10.00 2.85
CA ARG A 171 -10.77 -11.23 2.26
C ARG A 171 -10.43 -12.38 3.18
N THR A 172 -11.46 -13.10 3.63
CA THR A 172 -11.29 -14.28 4.47
C THR A 172 -10.46 -15.33 3.70
N GLY A 173 -9.26 -15.63 4.18
CA GLY A 173 -8.29 -16.53 3.53
C GLY A 173 -7.12 -15.81 2.83
N ASP A 174 -7.23 -14.51 2.54
CA ASP A 174 -6.15 -13.66 2.02
C ASP A 174 -5.35 -13.09 3.19
N THR A 175 -4.39 -13.87 3.64
CA THR A 175 -3.57 -13.59 4.81
C THR A 175 -2.46 -12.59 4.48
N ASN A 176 -1.96 -12.56 3.25
CA ASN A 176 -0.88 -11.66 2.88
C ASN A 176 -1.41 -10.27 2.41
N GLY A 177 -2.72 -10.16 2.12
CA GLY A 177 -3.41 -8.94 1.71
C GLY A 177 -3.19 -8.55 0.24
N ASP A 178 -2.72 -9.46 -0.61
CA ASP A 178 -2.43 -9.19 -2.02
C ASP A 178 -3.67 -9.27 -2.93
N GLY A 179 -4.79 -9.75 -2.39
CA GLY A 179 -6.07 -9.87 -3.07
C GLY A 179 -6.29 -11.23 -3.72
N CYS A 180 -5.30 -12.10 -3.78
CA CYS A 180 -5.46 -13.49 -4.17
C CYS A 180 -5.58 -14.35 -2.92
N ILE A 181 -6.20 -15.53 -3.04
CA ILE A 181 -6.16 -16.56 -2.00
C ILE A 181 -5.43 -17.74 -2.61
N ASP A 182 -4.14 -17.85 -2.35
CA ASP A 182 -3.27 -18.80 -3.04
C ASP A 182 -2.30 -19.54 -2.12
N ASP A 183 -1.29 -20.18 -2.70
CA ASP A 183 -0.31 -20.96 -1.95
C ASP A 183 0.56 -20.09 -1.05
N SER A 184 0.72 -18.81 -1.36
CA SER A 184 1.42 -17.88 -0.49
C SER A 184 0.65 -17.62 0.80
N ASP A 185 -0.68 -17.55 0.75
CA ASP A 185 -1.53 -17.47 1.94
C ASP A 185 -1.50 -18.74 2.77
N LEU A 186 -1.53 -19.88 2.08
CA LEU A 186 -1.41 -21.17 2.73
C LEU A 186 -0.08 -21.29 3.48
N LEU A 187 1.01 -20.85 2.85
CA LEU A 187 2.35 -20.85 3.44
C LEU A 187 2.46 -19.86 4.61
N ALA A 188 1.79 -18.70 4.55
CA ALA A 188 1.75 -17.75 5.65
C ALA A 188 1.16 -18.39 6.92
N VAL A 189 0.00 -19.05 6.79
CA VAL A 189 -0.63 -19.79 7.90
C VAL A 189 0.30 -20.91 8.39
N LEU A 190 0.88 -21.69 7.48
CA LEU A 190 1.73 -22.81 7.83
C LEU A 190 3.00 -22.38 8.60
N PHE A 191 3.61 -21.26 8.23
CA PHE A 191 4.78 -20.73 8.95
C PHE A 191 4.44 -20.14 10.32
N ALA A 192 3.19 -19.73 10.53
CA ALA A 192 2.71 -19.22 11.80
C ALA A 192 2.07 -20.30 12.70
N PHE A 193 2.00 -21.56 12.26
CA PHE A 193 1.26 -22.62 12.96
C PHE A 193 1.70 -22.82 14.42
N GLY A 194 0.72 -22.99 15.32
CA GLY A 194 0.90 -23.21 16.75
C GLY A 194 1.32 -21.98 17.54
N THR A 195 1.42 -20.82 16.89
CA THR A 195 1.80 -19.58 17.58
C THR A 195 0.56 -18.87 18.14
N PRO A 196 0.63 -18.25 19.33
CA PRO A 196 -0.51 -17.57 19.94
C PRO A 196 -0.62 -16.09 19.54
N GLY A 197 -1.83 -15.55 19.55
CA GLY A 197 -2.13 -14.11 19.43
C GLY A 197 -3.46 -13.85 18.72
N THR A 198 -4.21 -12.85 19.18
CA THR A 198 -5.50 -12.44 18.59
C THR A 198 -5.42 -11.04 17.95
N GLY A 199 -6.22 -10.82 16.91
CA GLY A 199 -6.56 -9.47 16.42
C GLY A 199 -5.75 -8.95 15.23
N TYR A 200 -5.97 -7.67 14.86
CA TYR A 200 -5.52 -7.02 13.62
C TYR A 200 -4.02 -7.12 13.29
N THR A 201 -3.18 -7.53 14.25
CA THR A 201 -1.73 -7.69 14.07
C THR A 201 -1.31 -9.10 13.62
N ARG A 202 -2.24 -10.05 13.57
CA ARG A 202 -2.00 -11.41 13.08
C ARG A 202 -2.98 -11.76 11.99
N ARG A 203 -2.46 -11.88 10.78
CA ARG A 203 -3.25 -12.13 9.60
C ARG A 203 -3.55 -13.61 9.40
N GLU A 204 -2.73 -14.44 10.01
CA GLU A 204 -2.74 -15.90 9.95
C GLU A 204 -3.72 -16.55 10.93
N ASP A 205 -4.12 -15.84 12.00
CA ASP A 205 -5.26 -16.22 12.87
C ASP A 205 -6.55 -15.65 12.26
N ILE A 206 -7.08 -16.39 11.27
CA ILE A 206 -8.17 -15.96 10.40
C ILE A 206 -9.51 -16.10 11.12
N ASN A 207 -9.68 -17.15 11.94
CA ASN A 207 -10.90 -17.39 12.71
C ASN A 207 -10.97 -16.55 14.01
N LYS A 208 -9.84 -15.95 14.42
CA LYS A 208 -9.66 -15.08 15.60
C LYS A 208 -9.87 -15.78 16.94
N ASP A 209 -9.54 -17.06 17.04
CA ASP A 209 -9.62 -17.82 18.28
C ASP A 209 -8.37 -17.70 19.15
N GLY A 210 -7.31 -17.07 18.64
CA GLY A 210 -6.10 -16.72 19.36
C GLY A 210 -4.95 -17.70 19.25
N ILE A 211 -5.08 -18.71 18.39
CA ILE A 211 -3.99 -19.57 17.96
C ILE A 211 -4.04 -19.73 16.45
N VAL A 212 -2.89 -19.79 15.80
CA VAL A 212 -2.86 -20.16 14.38
C VAL A 212 -2.85 -21.67 14.29
N ASP A 213 -3.90 -22.28 13.76
CA ASP A 213 -4.03 -23.74 13.71
C ASP A 213 -4.65 -24.28 12.41
N ASP A 214 -5.10 -25.53 12.43
CA ASP A 214 -5.67 -26.21 11.26
C ASP A 214 -7.03 -25.66 10.85
N ALA A 215 -7.74 -24.97 11.76
CA ALA A 215 -8.96 -24.25 11.43
C ALA A 215 -8.66 -23.04 10.53
N ASP A 216 -7.59 -22.29 10.79
CA ASP A 216 -7.15 -21.19 9.93
C ASP A 216 -6.70 -21.71 8.56
N LEU A 217 -5.91 -22.79 8.56
CA LEU A 217 -5.45 -23.40 7.32
C LEU A 217 -6.63 -23.87 6.46
N SER A 218 -7.64 -24.44 7.10
CA SER A 218 -8.88 -24.86 6.43
C SER A 218 -9.60 -23.67 5.80
N ILE A 219 -9.59 -22.50 6.43
CA ILE A 219 -10.21 -21.29 5.87
C ILE A 219 -9.51 -20.85 4.58
N VAL A 220 -8.18 -20.86 4.52
CA VAL A 220 -7.45 -20.58 3.27
C VAL A 220 -7.83 -21.59 2.20
N LEU A 221 -7.81 -22.89 2.54
CA LEU A 221 -8.13 -23.98 1.61
C LEU A 221 -9.55 -23.89 1.05
N PHE A 222 -10.55 -23.53 1.86
CA PHE A 222 -11.94 -23.38 1.39
C PHE A 222 -12.14 -22.19 0.45
N ASN A 223 -11.27 -21.18 0.52
CA ASN A 223 -11.34 -19.99 -0.33
C ASN A 223 -10.26 -19.98 -1.43
N PHE A 224 -9.46 -21.04 -1.53
CA PHE A 224 -8.32 -21.13 -2.44
C PHE A 224 -8.70 -20.91 -3.91
N GLY A 225 -7.88 -20.12 -4.62
CA GLY A 225 -8.11 -19.71 -6.00
C GLY A 225 -9.12 -18.58 -6.16
N SER A 226 -9.58 -17.95 -5.06
CA SER A 226 -10.44 -16.77 -5.14
C SER A 226 -9.62 -15.50 -5.32
N GLY A 227 -10.09 -14.60 -6.18
CA GLY A 227 -9.49 -13.26 -6.32
C GLY A 227 -8.35 -13.15 -7.33
N CYS A 228 -7.95 -14.26 -7.94
CA CYS A 228 -6.94 -14.38 -8.99
C CYS A 228 -7.56 -14.54 -10.39
#